data_AF-A0A2X5NMU6-F1
#
_entry.id   AF-A0A2X5NMU6-F1
#
_cell.length_a   1.000
_cell.length_b   1.000
_cell.length_c   1.000
_cell.angle_alpha   90.00
_cell.angle_beta   90.00
_cell.angle_gamma   90.00
#
_symmetry.space_group_name_H-M   'P 1'
#
loop_
_entity.id
_entity.type
_entity.pdbx_description
1 polymer ?
#
loop_
_entity_poly.entity_id
_entity_poly.type
_entity_poly.pdbx_seq_one_letter_code
_entity_poly.pdbx_strand_id
1 'polypeptide(L)'
;MSADNNEGRATYKNAGQTRRRGLELGFEQQFAGDWQLTTSWTLLDARYRSNACAGTGSDCTGNRIPGIARNMGYLGLEYAPYSGWYGGADIRYMSNIEADDPNTVSAPSYTVSSLNTGYKWLVDNWTVDLSGRIDNLFNRKYVGSVIVNESNGRYYESAPGRNYGVGLNVSYAFR
;
A
#
# COMPACT_ATOMS: atom_id res chain seq x y z
N MET A 1 20.22 -10.43 -3.35
CA MET A 1 20.95 -9.18 -3.06
C MET A 1 20.37 -8.63 -1.77
N SER A 2 21.12 -8.68 -0.67
CA SER A 2 20.75 -8.01 0.58
C SER A 2 21.56 -6.73 0.64
N ALA A 3 20.90 -5.62 0.93
CA ALA A 3 21.55 -4.33 1.14
C ALA A 3 21.74 -4.13 2.64
N ASP A 4 22.97 -3.92 3.08
CA ASP A 4 23.27 -3.43 4.43
C ASP A 4 23.59 -1.93 4.29
N ASN A 5 22.84 -1.05 4.96
CA ASN A 5 23.08 0.40 4.92
C ASN A 5 23.79 0.83 6.20
N ASN A 6 25.07 1.19 6.08
CA ASN A 6 25.87 1.72 7.18
C ASN A 6 26.14 3.21 6.91
N GLU A 7 25.51 4.09 7.67
CA GLU A 7 25.73 5.55 7.61
C GLU A 7 25.57 6.18 6.20
N GLY A 8 24.62 5.69 5.39
CA GLY A 8 24.38 6.20 4.04
C GLY A 8 25.23 5.55 2.95
N ARG A 9 26.03 4.52 3.28
CA ARG A 9 26.69 3.64 2.31
C ARG A 9 26.00 2.29 2.28
N ALA A 10 25.39 1.99 1.13
CA ALA A 10 24.88 0.66 0.83
C ALA A 10 26.05 -0.29 0.51
N THR A 11 26.22 -1.31 1.33
CA THR A 11 27.13 -2.43 1.04
C THR A 11 26.30 -3.59 0.53
N TYR A 12 26.54 -4.01 -0.71
CA TYR A 12 25.83 -5.11 -1.32
C TYR A 12 26.59 -6.41 -1.06
N LYS A 13 25.97 -7.36 -0.37
CA LYS A 13 26.46 -8.74 -0.33
C LYS A 13 25.55 -9.63 -1.19
N ASN A 14 26.14 -10.61 -1.86
CA ASN A 14 25.40 -11.68 -2.52
C ASN A 14 24.83 -12.60 -1.44
N ALA A 15 23.83 -12.14 -0.69
CA ALA A 15 22.96 -13.00 0.10
C ALA A 15 22.12 -13.82 -0.88
N GLY A 16 22.70 -14.96 -1.26
CA GLY A 16 22.00 -16.23 -1.28
C GLY A 16 20.85 -16.41 -2.26
N GLN A 17 20.46 -17.68 -2.43
CA GLN A 17 19.24 -18.00 -3.14
C GLN A 17 18.04 -17.44 -2.34
N THR A 18 17.11 -16.78 -3.02
CA THR A 18 15.84 -16.35 -2.45
C THR A 18 14.71 -17.06 -3.16
N ARG A 19 13.61 -17.36 -2.45
CA ARG A 19 12.40 -17.85 -3.09
C ARG A 19 11.22 -16.97 -2.72
N ARG A 20 10.52 -16.50 -3.75
CA ARG A 20 9.27 -15.77 -3.63
C ARG A 20 8.17 -16.61 -4.28
N ARG A 21 7.13 -16.94 -3.53
CA ARG A 21 5.93 -17.60 -4.04
C ARG A 21 4.75 -16.75 -3.65
N GLY A 22 3.85 -16.49 -4.58
CA GLY A 22 2.66 -15.71 -4.28
C GLY A 22 1.45 -16.15 -5.05
N LEU A 23 0.32 -15.61 -4.63
CA LEU A 23 -0.98 -15.75 -5.26
C LEU A 23 -1.63 -14.36 -5.25
N GLU A 24 -2.16 -13.98 -6.39
CA GLU A 24 -2.83 -12.70 -6.60
C GLU A 24 -4.25 -12.98 -7.07
N LEU A 25 -5.20 -12.31 -6.43
CA LEU A 25 -6.61 -12.34 -6.79
C LEU A 25 -7.06 -10.91 -7.04
N GLY A 26 -7.78 -10.73 -8.14
CA GLY A 26 -8.41 -9.46 -8.51
C GLY A 26 -9.84 -9.73 -8.94
N PHE A 27 -10.75 -8.87 -8.52
CA PHE A 27 -12.14 -8.90 -8.89
C PHE A 27 -12.65 -7.48 -9.08
N GLU A 28 -13.29 -7.23 -10.21
CA GLU A 28 -13.92 -5.96 -10.52
C GLU A 28 -15.29 -6.23 -11.15
N GLN A 29 -16.32 -5.56 -10.63
CA GLN A 29 -17.68 -5.74 -11.11
C GLN A 29 -18.45 -4.42 -11.03
N GLN A 30 -19.09 -4.08 -12.15
CA GLN A 30 -20.11 -3.05 -12.19
C GLN A 30 -21.49 -3.69 -12.01
N PHE A 31 -22.33 -3.12 -11.16
CA PHE A 31 -23.67 -3.64 -10.89
C PHE A 31 -24.64 -2.51 -10.54
N ALA A 32 -25.94 -2.80 -10.57
CA ALA A 32 -27.01 -1.84 -10.22
C ALA A 32 -26.86 -0.45 -10.90
N GLY A 33 -26.46 -0.45 -12.18
CA GLY A 33 -26.20 0.77 -12.96
C GLY A 33 -24.80 1.31 -12.73
N ASP A 34 -24.66 2.15 -11.71
CA ASP A 34 -23.45 2.96 -11.51
C ASP A 34 -22.59 2.50 -10.32
N TRP A 35 -22.87 1.35 -9.71
CA TRP A 35 -22.05 0.81 -8.64
C TRP A 35 -20.87 0.03 -9.20
N GLN A 36 -19.69 0.24 -8.61
CA GLN A 36 -18.45 -0.41 -8.97
C GLN A 36 -17.82 -1.00 -7.70
N LEU A 37 -17.61 -2.32 -7.72
CA LEU A 37 -16.90 -3.04 -6.66
C LEU A 37 -15.55 -3.48 -7.19
N THR A 38 -14.49 -3.08 -6.51
CA THR A 38 -13.11 -3.47 -6.83
C THR A 38 -12.51 -4.16 -5.62
N THR A 39 -11.93 -5.34 -5.80
CA THR A 39 -11.27 -6.10 -4.75
C THR A 39 -9.97 -6.65 -5.27
N SER A 40 -8.90 -6.56 -4.47
CA SER A 40 -7.67 -7.29 -4.76
C SER A 40 -7.05 -7.86 -3.49
N TRP A 41 -6.39 -8.99 -3.63
CA TRP A 41 -5.67 -9.64 -2.54
C TRP A 41 -4.40 -10.28 -3.06
N THR A 42 -3.27 -9.96 -2.42
CA THR A 42 -1.96 -10.54 -2.71
C THR A 42 -1.46 -11.27 -1.48
N LEU A 43 -1.16 -12.55 -1.66
CA LEU A 43 -0.41 -13.36 -0.71
C LEU A 43 1.00 -13.56 -1.27
N LEU A 44 2.03 -13.12 -0.56
CA LEU A 44 3.43 -13.25 -0.99
C LEU A 44 4.28 -13.84 0.14
N ASP A 45 4.75 -15.07 -0.04
CA ASP A 45 5.72 -15.71 0.84
C ASP A 45 7.11 -15.61 0.22
N ALA A 46 7.87 -14.62 0.69
CA ALA A 46 9.23 -14.31 0.27
C ALA A 46 10.21 -14.69 1.37
N ARG A 47 11.08 -15.68 1.13
CA ARG A 47 12.03 -16.21 2.12
C ARG A 47 13.42 -16.45 1.56
N TYR A 48 14.42 -16.36 2.44
CA TYR A 48 15.79 -16.79 2.15
C TYR A 48 15.89 -18.31 2.03
N ARG A 49 16.61 -18.80 1.02
CA ARG A 49 16.89 -20.23 0.78
C ARG A 49 18.31 -20.65 1.17
N SER A 50 19.17 -19.69 1.44
CA SER A 50 20.50 -19.88 1.99
C SER A 50 20.79 -18.79 3.01
N ASN A 51 21.77 -19.01 3.88
CA ASN A 51 22.04 -18.09 4.98
C ASN A 51 22.40 -16.69 4.49
N ALA A 52 21.46 -15.74 4.66
CA ALA A 52 21.65 -14.33 4.34
C ALA A 52 22.45 -13.56 5.41
N CYS A 53 22.66 -14.18 6.57
CA CYS A 53 23.42 -13.64 7.70
C CYS A 53 24.82 -14.27 7.83
N ALA A 54 25.34 -14.87 6.76
CA ALA A 54 26.70 -15.38 6.73
C ALA A 54 27.69 -14.26 7.06
N GLY A 55 28.45 -14.42 8.15
CA GLY A 55 29.40 -13.42 8.66
C GLY A 55 28.98 -12.70 9.96
N THR A 56 27.72 -12.82 10.40
CA THR A 56 27.24 -12.22 11.68
C THR A 56 27.01 -13.25 12.79
N GLY A 57 27.40 -14.52 12.57
CA GLY A 57 27.24 -15.60 13.55
C GLY A 57 25.83 -16.19 13.66
N SER A 58 24.89 -15.75 12.81
CA SER A 58 23.49 -16.22 12.80
C SER A 58 23.13 -16.94 11.49
N ASP A 59 22.16 -17.86 11.54
CA ASP A 59 21.57 -18.48 10.35
C ASP A 59 20.19 -17.89 10.05
N CYS A 60 20.09 -17.19 8.92
CA CYS A 60 18.85 -16.57 8.45
C CYS A 60 18.19 -17.37 7.32
N THR A 61 18.56 -18.64 7.14
CA THR A 61 17.91 -19.54 6.18
C THR A 61 16.46 -19.76 6.57
N GLY A 62 15.53 -19.50 5.64
CA GLY A 62 14.08 -19.65 5.89
C GLY A 62 13.40 -18.40 6.45
N ASN A 63 14.17 -17.39 6.88
CA ASN A 63 13.63 -16.10 7.31
C ASN A 63 12.93 -15.39 6.16
N ARG A 64 11.94 -14.57 6.51
CA ARG A 64 11.23 -13.70 5.57
C ARG A 64 12.17 -12.60 5.10
N ILE A 65 12.03 -12.25 3.83
CA ILE A 65 12.75 -11.12 3.26
C ILE A 65 12.13 -9.84 3.85
N PRO A 66 12.93 -8.96 4.47
CA PRO A 66 12.44 -7.73 5.08
C PRO A 66 11.87 -6.77 4.02
N GLY A 67 10.96 -5.89 4.45
CA GLY A 67 10.30 -4.91 3.57
C GLY A 67 9.11 -5.45 2.76
N ILE A 68 8.77 -6.74 2.90
CA ILE A 68 7.68 -7.37 2.14
C ILE A 68 6.54 -7.79 3.07
N ALA A 69 5.35 -7.24 2.83
CA ALA A 69 4.14 -7.70 3.50
C ALA A 69 3.69 -9.05 2.93
N ARG A 70 3.37 -10.00 3.82
CA ARG A 70 2.89 -11.31 3.41
C ARG A 70 1.49 -11.26 2.81
N ASN A 71 0.61 -10.42 3.35
CA ASN A 71 -0.74 -10.23 2.85
C ASN A 71 -1.01 -8.75 2.62
N MET A 72 -1.54 -8.43 1.45
CA MET A 72 -2.00 -7.09 1.09
C MET A 72 -3.40 -7.22 0.50
N GLY A 73 -4.31 -6.36 0.92
CA GLY A 73 -5.70 -6.39 0.48
C GLY A 73 -6.23 -5.00 0.16
N TYR A 74 -7.04 -4.91 -0.87
CA TYR A 74 -7.80 -3.73 -1.26
C TYR A 74 -9.26 -4.10 -1.46
N LEU A 75 -10.16 -3.28 -0.94
CA LEU A 75 -11.59 -3.36 -1.19
C LEU A 75 -12.11 -1.94 -1.39
N GLY A 76 -12.67 -1.66 -2.55
CA GLY A 76 -13.29 -0.39 -2.90
C GLY A 76 -14.72 -0.59 -3.37
N LEU A 77 -15.62 0.26 -2.92
CA LEU A 77 -16.98 0.35 -3.42
C LEU A 77 -17.26 1.81 -3.79
N GLU A 78 -17.68 2.02 -5.04
CA GLU A 78 -17.92 3.34 -5.59
C GLU A 78 -19.29 3.39 -6.27
N TYR A 79 -20.01 4.49 -6.06
CA TYR A 79 -21.18 4.87 -6.83
C TYR A 79 -20.75 6.02 -7.74
N ALA A 80 -20.67 5.76 -9.04
CA ALA A 80 -20.06 6.65 -10.03
C ALA A 80 -20.98 6.89 -11.25
N PRO A 81 -22.10 7.61 -11.07
CA PRO A 81 -22.98 7.93 -12.18
C PRO A 81 -22.33 8.89 -13.18
N TYR A 82 -22.87 8.91 -14.39
CA TYR A 82 -22.41 9.81 -15.45
C TYR A 82 -22.46 11.29 -15.06
N SER A 83 -23.45 11.69 -14.25
CA SER A 83 -23.60 13.05 -13.73
C SER A 83 -24.29 13.04 -12.37
N GLY A 84 -24.17 14.14 -11.62
CA GLY A 84 -24.76 14.28 -10.30
C GLY A 84 -23.83 13.86 -9.16
N TRP A 85 -24.42 13.45 -8.05
CA TRP A 85 -23.68 13.00 -6.86
C TRP A 85 -22.99 11.67 -7.12
N TYR A 86 -21.72 11.59 -6.73
CA TYR A 86 -20.96 10.35 -6.69
C TYR A 86 -20.22 10.22 -5.35
N GLY A 87 -19.74 9.02 -5.06
CA GLY A 87 -18.91 8.79 -3.89
C GLY A 87 -18.57 7.34 -3.69
N GLY A 88 -17.64 7.09 -2.79
CA GLY A 88 -17.13 5.76 -2.54
C GLY A 88 -16.37 5.67 -1.23
N ALA A 89 -16.05 4.44 -0.89
CA ALA A 89 -15.22 4.10 0.24
C ALA A 89 -14.23 3.01 -0.16
N ASP A 90 -13.00 3.11 0.33
CA ASP A 90 -11.99 2.07 0.17
C ASP A 90 -11.35 1.67 1.49
N ILE A 91 -10.92 0.42 1.57
CA ILE A 91 -10.20 -0.19 2.68
C ILE A 91 -8.93 -0.82 2.13
N ARG A 92 -7.81 -0.53 2.79
CA ARG A 92 -6.49 -1.07 2.48
C ARG A 92 -5.95 -1.78 3.70
N TYR A 93 -5.57 -3.04 3.54
CA TYR A 93 -4.96 -3.87 4.57
C TYR A 93 -3.53 -4.23 4.17
N MET A 94 -2.60 -4.11 5.11
CA MET A 94 -1.24 -4.59 4.97
C MET A 94 -0.85 -5.36 6.22
N SER A 95 -0.40 -6.61 6.05
CA SER A 95 0.09 -7.42 7.16
C SER A 95 1.39 -6.86 7.73
N ASN A 96 1.85 -7.45 8.83
CA ASN A 96 3.15 -7.12 9.39
C ASN A 96 4.28 -7.30 8.36
N ILE A 97 5.31 -6.46 8.48
CA ILE A 97 6.50 -6.45 7.62
C ILE A 97 7.72 -6.63 8.51
N GLU A 98 8.61 -7.55 8.17
CA GLU A 98 9.89 -7.67 8.89
C GLU A 98 10.83 -6.53 8.45
N ALA A 99 11.59 -5.94 9.38
CA ALA A 99 12.47 -4.79 9.12
C ALA A 99 13.95 -5.19 8.94
N ASP A 100 14.33 -6.38 9.43
CA ASP A 100 15.70 -6.90 9.41
C ASP A 100 15.77 -8.35 8.90
N ASP A 101 16.94 -8.75 8.37
CA ASP A 101 17.20 -10.10 7.87
C ASP A 101 17.07 -11.22 8.93
N PRO A 102 17.43 -10.99 10.21
CA PRO A 102 17.13 -11.92 11.31
C PRO A 102 15.64 -12.05 11.67
N ASN A 103 14.77 -11.15 11.18
CA ASN A 103 13.36 -11.02 11.55
C ASN A 103 13.16 -10.80 13.06
N THR A 104 14.04 -10.03 13.71
CA THR A 104 13.89 -9.64 15.12
C THR A 104 13.05 -8.39 15.30
N VAL A 105 12.92 -7.56 14.26
CA VAL A 105 12.15 -6.32 14.26
C VAL A 105 11.07 -6.39 13.18
N SER A 106 9.84 -6.02 13.54
CA SER A 106 8.72 -5.96 12.59
C SER A 106 7.92 -4.67 12.71
N ALA A 107 7.37 -4.22 11.59
CA ALA A 107 6.31 -3.22 11.54
C ALA A 107 4.95 -3.94 11.70
N PRO A 108 4.06 -3.46 12.61
CA PRO A 108 2.77 -4.09 12.83
C PRO A 108 1.86 -3.96 11.60
N SER A 109 0.89 -4.86 11.49
CA SER A 109 -0.14 -4.77 10.46
C SER A 109 -1.00 -3.52 10.64
N TYR A 110 -1.49 -2.99 9.53
CA TYR A 110 -2.42 -1.86 9.54
C TYR A 110 -3.57 -2.07 8.57
N THR A 111 -4.68 -1.43 8.91
CA THR A 111 -5.83 -1.27 8.04
C THR A 111 -6.18 0.21 8.03
N VAL A 112 -6.26 0.81 6.86
CA VAL A 112 -6.70 2.18 6.67
C VAL A 112 -7.93 2.19 5.78
N SER A 113 -8.80 3.16 6.01
CA SER A 113 -9.98 3.38 5.18
C SER A 113 -10.02 4.83 4.73
N SER A 114 -10.66 5.04 3.59
CA SER A 114 -10.81 6.33 2.97
C SER A 114 -12.22 6.48 2.41
N LEU A 115 -12.68 7.72 2.31
CA LEU A 115 -14.00 8.09 1.80
C LEU A 115 -13.82 9.21 0.78
N ASN A 116 -14.50 9.11 -0.37
CA ASN A 116 -14.58 10.19 -1.34
C ASN A 116 -16.02 10.49 -1.71
N THR A 117 -16.29 11.73 -2.08
CA THR A 117 -17.58 12.15 -2.63
C THR A 117 -17.38 13.38 -3.50
N GLY A 118 -18.30 13.60 -4.43
CA GLY A 118 -18.31 14.79 -5.25
C GLY A 118 -19.61 14.96 -6.00
N TYR A 119 -19.67 16.04 -6.76
CA TYR A 119 -20.79 16.33 -7.65
C TYR A 119 -20.28 16.75 -9.02
N LYS A 120 -20.85 16.15 -10.05
CA LYS A 120 -20.54 16.45 -11.45
C LYS A 120 -21.70 17.16 -12.12
N TRP A 121 -21.50 18.43 -12.48
CA TRP A 121 -22.42 19.22 -13.28
C TRP A 121 -22.06 19.10 -14.77
N LEU A 122 -23.05 18.77 -15.59
CA LEU A 122 -22.95 18.81 -17.04
C LEU A 122 -23.79 19.99 -17.55
N VAL A 123 -23.12 20.98 -18.13
CA VAL A 123 -23.75 22.20 -18.65
C VAL A 123 -23.29 22.40 -20.09
N ASP A 124 -24.13 22.02 -21.05
CA ASP A 124 -23.82 22.01 -22.48
C ASP A 124 -22.52 21.25 -22.79
N ASN A 125 -21.48 21.96 -23.22
CA ASN A 125 -20.17 21.42 -23.54
C ASN A 125 -19.20 21.45 -22.34
N TRP A 126 -19.63 21.95 -21.19
CA TRP A 126 -18.84 22.03 -19.97
C TRP A 126 -19.16 20.90 -19.01
N THR A 127 -18.11 20.34 -18.40
CA THR A 127 -18.22 19.50 -17.21
C THR A 127 -17.50 20.18 -16.06
N VAL A 128 -18.20 20.38 -14.95
CA VAL A 128 -17.62 20.88 -13.70
C VAL A 128 -17.75 19.76 -12.67
N ASP A 129 -16.65 19.44 -11.99
CA ASP A 129 -16.59 18.39 -10.98
C ASP A 129 -15.94 18.95 -9.72
N LEU A 130 -16.71 18.98 -8.63
CA LEU A 130 -16.22 19.32 -7.30
C LEU A 130 -16.14 18.04 -6.48
N SER A 131 -14.97 17.75 -5.95
CA SER A 131 -14.70 16.52 -5.21
C SER A 131 -14.07 16.81 -3.85
N GLY A 132 -14.32 15.90 -2.92
CA GLY A 132 -13.71 15.85 -1.61
C GLY A 132 -13.29 14.43 -1.27
N ARG A 133 -12.18 14.29 -0.55
CA ARG A 133 -11.69 13.00 -0.06
C ARG A 133 -11.15 13.13 1.35
N ILE A 134 -11.40 12.11 2.15
CA ILE A 134 -10.84 11.92 3.47
C ILE A 134 -10.07 10.61 3.44
N ASP A 135 -8.77 10.68 3.66
CA ASP A 135 -7.91 9.52 3.78
C ASP A 135 -7.61 9.26 5.27
N ASN A 136 -7.44 7.98 5.61
CA ASN A 136 -7.25 7.53 6.99
C ASN A 136 -8.40 8.00 7.91
N LEU A 137 -9.64 7.62 7.54
CA LEU A 137 -10.89 8.04 8.18
C LEU A 137 -10.89 7.81 9.69
N PHE A 138 -10.28 6.74 10.18
CA PHE A 138 -10.21 6.43 11.62
C PHE A 138 -8.96 7.01 12.32
N ASN A 139 -8.17 7.85 11.65
CA ASN A 139 -6.96 8.47 12.17
C ASN A 139 -5.98 7.45 12.78
N ARG A 140 -5.79 6.33 12.09
CA ARG A 140 -4.87 5.26 12.49
C ARG A 140 -3.44 5.78 12.37
N LYS A 141 -2.66 5.64 13.44
CA LYS A 141 -1.20 5.81 13.37
C LYS A 141 -0.61 4.50 12.85
N TYR A 142 0.08 4.56 11.72
CA TYR A 142 0.72 3.39 11.13
C TYR A 142 2.05 3.76 10.48
N VAL A 143 2.88 2.74 10.27
CA VAL A 143 4.14 2.86 9.56
C VAL A 143 3.85 2.76 8.07
N GLY A 144 4.06 3.84 7.33
CA GLY A 144 3.82 3.90 5.89
C GLY A 144 4.96 3.27 5.07
N SER A 145 6.16 3.23 5.63
CA SER A 145 7.35 2.69 4.98
C SER A 145 8.35 2.21 6.03
N VAL A 146 9.11 1.18 5.69
CA VAL A 146 10.17 0.63 6.54
C VAL A 146 11.51 0.83 5.83
N ILE A 147 12.48 1.45 6.51
CA ILE A 147 13.86 1.50 6.03
C ILE A 147 14.51 0.16 6.35
N VAL A 148 14.59 -0.70 5.34
CA VAL A 148 15.15 -2.06 5.45
C VAL A 148 16.64 -1.99 5.80
N ASN A 149 17.06 -2.77 6.81
CA ASN A 149 18.46 -2.89 7.24
C ASN A 149 19.12 -1.54 7.59
N GLU A 150 18.41 -0.68 8.32
CA GLU A 150 18.97 0.53 8.93
C GLU A 150 19.79 0.18 10.19
N SER A 151 21.00 0.73 10.28
CA SER A 151 22.03 0.36 11.26
C SER A 151 21.88 1.05 12.63
N ASN A 152 21.02 2.07 12.76
CA ASN A 152 20.81 2.86 13.98
C ASN A 152 19.40 2.69 14.61
N GLY A 153 18.61 1.71 14.17
CA GLY A 153 17.29 1.42 14.75
C GLY A 153 16.14 2.28 14.23
N ARG A 154 16.33 3.07 13.16
CA ARG A 154 15.32 4.00 12.60
C ARG A 154 14.51 3.35 11.48
N TYR A 155 13.85 2.25 11.79
CA TYR A 155 13.16 1.44 10.80
C TYR A 155 11.86 2.03 10.27
N TYR A 156 11.26 3.03 10.92
CA TYR A 156 9.85 3.39 10.68
C TYR A 156 9.67 4.80 10.12
N GLU A 157 9.06 4.91 8.94
CA GLU A 157 8.50 6.17 8.45
C GLU A 157 6.99 6.19 8.73
N SER A 158 6.56 7.11 9.61
CA SER A 158 5.15 7.24 9.96
C SER A 158 4.36 7.79 8.77
N ALA A 159 3.27 7.12 8.42
CA ALA A 159 2.34 7.67 7.47
C ALA A 159 1.60 8.88 8.05
N PRO A 160 1.09 9.80 7.20
CA PRO A 160 0.23 10.87 7.64
C PRO A 160 -0.96 10.32 8.46
N GLY A 161 -1.38 11.09 9.46
CA GLY A 161 -2.66 10.87 10.14
C GLY A 161 -3.83 11.10 9.18
N ARG A 162 -5.02 11.37 9.72
CA ARG A 162 -6.17 11.74 8.87
C ARG A 162 -5.85 12.98 8.03
N ASN A 163 -6.04 12.88 6.72
CA ASN A 163 -5.81 13.94 5.76
C ASN A 163 -7.04 14.15 4.88
N TYR A 164 -7.19 15.40 4.40
CA TYR A 164 -8.35 15.85 3.65
C TYR A 164 -7.87 16.44 2.33
N GLY A 165 -8.59 16.18 1.25
CA GLY A 165 -8.37 16.75 -0.06
C GLY A 165 -9.67 17.30 -0.62
N VAL A 166 -9.58 18.41 -1.34
CA VAL A 166 -10.67 18.99 -2.13
C VAL A 166 -10.13 19.28 -3.52
N GLY A 167 -10.89 18.96 -4.55
CA GLY A 167 -10.53 19.17 -5.94
C GLY A 167 -11.65 19.81 -6.73
N LEU A 168 -11.29 20.70 -7.65
CA LEU A 168 -12.20 21.26 -8.64
C LEU A 168 -11.63 20.99 -10.02
N ASN A 169 -12.39 20.33 -10.89
CA ASN A 169 -12.05 20.09 -12.29
C ASN A 169 -13.08 20.77 -13.18
N VAL A 170 -12.62 21.45 -14.22
CA VAL A 170 -13.46 22.06 -15.24
C VAL A 170 -12.92 21.62 -16.60
N SER A 171 -13.77 21.01 -17.42
CA SER A 171 -13.42 20.57 -18.76
C SER A 171 -14.44 21.04 -19.79
N TYR A 172 -13.97 21.27 -21.02
CA TYR A 172 -14.78 21.68 -22.15
C TYR A 172 -14.58 20.73 -23.33
N ALA A 173 -15.67 20.21 -23.88
CA ALA A 173 -15.65 19.36 -25.06
C ALA A 173 -15.83 20.20 -26.33
N PHE A 174 -14.77 20.29 -27.16
CA PHE A 174 -14.88 20.82 -28.51
C PHE A 174 -15.57 19.77 -29.39
N ARG A 175 -16.69 20.13 -30.01
CA ARG A 175 -17.39 19.32 -31.01
C ARG A 175 -17.07 19.84 -32.40
#